data_AF-A0A1V3NU62-F1
#
_entry.id   AF-A0A1V3NU62-F1
#
_cell.length_a   1.000
_cell.length_b   1.000
_cell.length_c   1.000
_cell.angle_alpha   90.00
_cell.angle_beta   90.00
_cell.angle_gamma   90.00
#
_symmetry.space_group_name_H-M   'P 1'
#
loop_
_entity.id
_entity.type
_entity.pdbx_description
1 polymer ?
#
loop_
_entity_poly.entity_id
_entity_poly.type
_entity_poly.pdbx_seq_one_letter_code
_entity_poly.pdbx_strand_id
1 'polypeptide(L)'
;MSEAFTIALDAMGGDHGPSVVVPAALRALNEFPDIELLLVGDESVLAKELERHSRTIPERLRICHASQVVGMDEPPAQALRNKKDSSMRVAI
;
A
#
# COMPACT_ATOMS: atom_id res chain seq x y z
N MET A 1 -21.42 17.34 1.37
CA MET A 1 -20.53 16.19 1.11
C MET A 1 -19.32 16.40 2.00
N SER A 2 -19.03 15.46 2.92
CA SER A 2 -17.74 15.50 3.63
C SER A 2 -16.64 15.21 2.61
N GLU A 3 -15.56 15.99 2.64
CA GLU A 3 -14.38 15.67 1.82
C GLU A 3 -13.80 14.34 2.31
N ALA A 4 -13.58 13.41 1.39
CA ALA A 4 -12.91 12.15 1.69
C ALA A 4 -11.39 12.35 1.57
N PHE A 5 -10.63 11.85 2.55
CA PHE A 5 -9.17 11.96 2.54
C PHE A 5 -8.56 10.70 1.91
N THR A 6 -7.79 10.87 0.83
CA THR A 6 -7.02 9.78 0.23
C THR A 6 -5.68 9.61 0.94
N ILE A 7 -5.40 8.40 1.41
CA ILE A 7 -4.14 8.05 2.07
C ILE A 7 -3.41 7.00 1.23
N ALA A 8 -2.19 7.30 0.80
CA ALA A 8 -1.30 6.32 0.18
C ALA A 8 -0.56 5.52 1.26
N LEU A 9 -0.56 4.21 1.12
CA LEU A 9 0.12 3.27 2.01
C LEU A 9 1.19 2.53 1.21
N ASP A 10 2.45 2.67 1.60
CA ASP A 10 3.50 1.74 1.16
C ASP A 10 3.20 0.35 1.76
N ALA A 11 2.65 -0.54 0.94
CA ALA A 11 2.23 -1.85 1.39
C ALA A 11 3.36 -2.88 1.39
N MET A 12 4.52 -2.55 0.81
CA MET A 12 5.67 -3.45 0.73
C MET A 12 6.66 -3.25 1.88
N GLY A 13 6.61 -2.09 2.54
CA GLY A 13 7.49 -1.73 3.64
C GLY A 13 7.19 -2.42 4.97
N GLY A 14 8.21 -2.51 5.82
CA GLY A 14 8.16 -3.12 7.15
C GLY A 14 8.45 -4.63 7.15
N ASP A 15 8.83 -5.17 8.32
CA ASP A 15 9.34 -6.54 8.46
C ASP A 15 8.40 -7.63 7.91
N HIS A 16 7.09 -7.38 7.95
CA HIS A 16 6.05 -8.32 7.51
C HIS A 16 5.29 -7.85 6.25
N GLY A 17 5.57 -6.63 5.77
CA GLY A 17 5.05 -6.07 4.53
C GLY A 17 3.54 -6.28 4.29
N PRO A 18 3.15 -6.76 3.08
CA PRO A 18 1.75 -6.88 2.68
C PRO A 18 0.88 -7.71 3.63
N SER A 19 1.44 -8.74 4.26
CA SER A 19 0.70 -9.66 5.15
C SER A 19 0.13 -8.98 6.39
N VAL A 20 0.69 -7.82 6.78
CA VAL A 20 0.20 -7.02 7.90
C VAL A 20 -0.52 -5.77 7.40
N VAL A 21 0.01 -5.10 6.37
CA VAL A 21 -0.57 -3.84 5.87
C VAL A 21 -1.95 -4.05 5.26
N VAL A 22 -2.14 -5.12 4.48
CA VAL A 22 -3.43 -5.39 3.81
C VAL A 22 -4.59 -5.60 4.79
N PRO A 23 -4.51 -6.51 5.78
CA PRO A 23 -5.60 -6.65 6.75
C PRO A 23 -5.79 -5.40 7.63
N ALA A 24 -4.73 -4.63 7.91
CA ALA A 24 -4.85 -3.37 8.63
C ALA A 24 -5.59 -2.30 7.80
N ALA A 25 -5.31 -2.18 6.50
CA ALA A 25 -5.98 -1.27 5.59
C ALA A 25 -7.48 -1.57 5.46
N LEU A 26 -7.83 -2.86 5.34
CA LEU A 26 -9.24 -3.29 5.33
C LEU A 26 -9.96 -2.94 6.63
N ARG A 27 -9.30 -3.12 7.79
CA ARG A 27 -9.84 -2.72 9.09
C ARG A 27 -10.02 -1.21 9.19
N ALA A 28 -9.04 -0.42 8.75
CA ALA A 28 -9.10 1.04 8.78
C ALA A 28 -10.27 1.57 7.94
N LEU A 29 -10.53 1.00 6.75
CA LEU A 29 -11.68 1.39 5.93
C LEU A 29 -13.03 1.13 6.61
N ASN A 30 -13.13 0.11 7.46
CA ASN A 30 -14.35 -0.15 8.23
C ASN A 30 -14.53 0.84 9.39
N GLU A 31 -13.43 1.30 9.99
CA GLU A 31 -13.44 2.21 11.15
C GLU A 31 -13.61 3.68 10.74
N PHE A 32 -13.02 4.07 9.60
CA PHE A 32 -13.00 5.45 9.10
C PHE A 32 -13.79 5.54 7.78
N PRO A 33 -15.05 5.99 7.81
CA PRO A 33 -15.90 6.06 6.63
C PRO A 33 -15.51 7.20 5.66
N ASP A 34 -14.70 8.14 6.11
CA ASP A 34 -14.27 9.36 5.43
C ASP A 34 -12.88 9.27 4.79
N ILE A 35 -12.26 8.09 4.77
CA ILE A 35 -10.99 7.86 4.09
C ILE A 35 -11.13 6.95 2.87
N GLU A 36 -10.23 7.16 1.92
CA GLU A 36 -9.93 6.25 0.81
C GLU A 36 -8.47 5.82 0.93
N LEU A 37 -8.18 4.56 0.58
CA LEU A 37 -6.83 4.00 0.68
C LEU A 37 -6.29 3.62 -0.69
N LEU A 38 -5.03 3.98 -0.92
CA LEU A 38 -4.23 3.53 -2.05
C LEU A 38 -3.11 2.61 -1.55
N LEU A 39 -3.20 1.31 -1.82
CA LEU A 39 -2.14 0.37 -1.52
C LEU A 39 -1.08 0.43 -2.62
N VAL A 40 0.11 0.88 -2.29
CA VAL A 40 1.22 1.04 -3.24
C VAL A 40 2.19 -0.13 -3.10
N GLY A 41 2.42 -0.85 -4.20
CA GLY A 41 3.29 -2.03 -4.18
C GLY A 41 3.10 -2.96 -5.38
N ASP A 42 3.67 -4.17 -5.30
CA ASP A 42 3.51 -5.18 -6.34
C ASP A 42 2.04 -5.62 -6.39
N GLU A 43 1.34 -5.23 -7.44
CA GLU A 43 -0.08 -5.52 -7.65
C GLU A 43 -0.41 -7.01 -7.55
N SER A 44 0.45 -7.90 -8.04
CA SER A 44 0.22 -9.33 -8.00
C SER A 44 0.30 -9.89 -6.58
N VAL A 45 1.18 -9.32 -5.74
CA VAL A 45 1.30 -9.69 -4.32
C VAL A 45 0.11 -9.13 -3.55
N LEU A 46 -0.22 -7.86 -3.76
CA LEU A 46 -1.32 -7.19 -3.06
C LEU A 46 -2.68 -7.79 -3.40
N ALA A 47 -2.95 -8.13 -4.66
CA ALA A 47 -4.18 -8.80 -5.07
C ALA A 47 -4.34 -10.15 -4.37
N LYS A 48 -3.28 -10.96 -4.30
CA LYS A 48 -3.28 -12.26 -3.60
C LYS A 48 -3.53 -12.11 -2.10
N GLU A 49 -2.90 -11.13 -1.44
CA GLU A 49 -3.14 -10.89 -0.02
C GLU A 49 -4.57 -10.39 0.24
N LEU A 50 -5.10 -9.54 -0.64
CA LEU A 50 -6.49 -9.08 -0.53
C LEU A 50 -7.49 -10.24 -0.65
N GLU A 51 -7.30 -11.15 -1.61
CA GLU A 51 -8.12 -12.34 -1.77
C GLU A 51 -8.12 -13.26 -0.53
N ARG A 52 -7.01 -13.29 0.23
CA ARG A 52 -6.92 -14.07 1.48
C ARG A 52 -7.74 -13.47 2.61
N HIS A 53 -7.88 -12.15 2.65
CA HIS A 53 -8.51 -11.43 3.76
C HIS A 53 -9.93 -10.94 3.48
N SER A 54 -10.32 -10.78 2.21
CA SER A 54 -11.66 -10.33 1.84
C SER A 54 -12.18 -11.00 0.58
N ARG A 55 -13.47 -11.35 0.59
CA ARG A 55 -14.18 -11.87 -0.59
C ARG A 55 -14.60 -10.74 -1.55
N THR A 56 -14.63 -9.50 -1.07
CA THR A 56 -15.03 -8.33 -1.85
C THR A 56 -14.10 -7.18 -1.51
N ILE A 57 -13.57 -6.52 -2.53
CA ILE A 57 -12.69 -5.37 -2.37
C ILE A 57 -13.56 -4.12 -2.15
N PRO A 58 -13.35 -3.34 -1.07
CA PRO A 58 -14.08 -2.10 -0.87
C PRO A 58 -13.84 -1.12 -2.02
N GLU A 59 -14.88 -0.41 -2.48
CA GLU A 59 -14.75 0.60 -3.54
C GLU A 59 -13.77 1.74 -3.17
N ARG A 60 -13.62 2.01 -1.87
CA ARG A 60 -12.68 3.00 -1.30
C ARG A 60 -11.23 2.48 -1.17
N LEU A 61 -10.93 1.30 -1.73
CA LEU A 61 -9.59 0.72 -1.76
C LEU A 61 -9.12 0.55 -3.20
N ARG A 62 -7.94 1.09 -3.52
CA ARG A 62 -7.31 0.95 -4.84
C ARG A 62 -5.89 0.46 -4.71
N ILE A 63 -5.42 -0.30 -5.70
CA ILE A 63 -4.01 -0.68 -5.82
C ILE A 63 -3.32 0.29 -6.77
N CYS A 64 -2.14 0.77 -6.38
CA CYS A 64 -1.20 1.46 -7.24
C CYS A 64 0.04 0.57 -7.42
N HIS A 65 0.24 0.06 -8.63
CA HIS A 65 1.38 -0.79 -8.91
C HIS A 65 2.70 -0.02 -8.74
N ALA A 66 3.65 -0.62 -8.05
CA ALA A 66 5.05 -0.21 -8.00
C ALA A 66 5.93 -1.46 -8.15
N SER A 67 6.86 -1.46 -9.11
CA SER A 67 7.65 -2.65 -9.46
C SER A 67 8.89 -2.86 -8.59
N GLN A 68 9.23 -1.89 -7.73
CA GLN A 68 10.43 -1.92 -6.90
C GLN A 68 10.10 -1.80 -5.42
N VAL A 69 11.00 -2.28 -4.57
CA VAL A 69 10.95 -2.12 -3.10
C VAL A 69 12.31 -1.64 -2.64
N VAL A 70 12.36 -0.76 -1.63
CA VAL A 70 13.62 -0.35 -0.99
C VAL A 70 14.01 -1.42 0.03
N GLY A 71 15.19 -2.03 -0.14
CA GLY A 71 15.74 -3.01 0.77
C GLY A 71 16.26 -2.39 2.07
N MET A 72 16.34 -3.21 3.12
CA MET A 72 16.78 -2.78 4.45
C MET A 72 18.26 -2.41 4.52
N ASP A 73 19.06 -2.91 3.58
CA ASP A 73 20.50 -2.68 3.46
C ASP A 73 20.84 -1.51 2.52
N GLU A 74 19.83 -0.86 1.93
CA GLU A 74 20.05 0.21 0.97
C GLU A 74 20.11 1.60 1.65
N PRO A 75 21.16 2.40 1.38
CA PRO A 75 21.20 3.78 1.85
C PRO A 75 20.02 4.60 1.28
N PRO A 76 19.26 5.34 2.12
CA PRO A 76 18.05 6.05 1.68
C PRO A 76 18.27 7.00 0.50
N ALA A 77 19.40 7.73 0.49
CA ALA A 77 19.72 8.66 -0.58
C ALA A 77 19.96 7.96 -1.93
N GLN A 78 20.48 6.72 -1.93
CA GLN A 78 20.70 5.93 -3.13
C GLN A 78 19.39 5.30 -3.60
N ALA A 79 18.60 4.73 -2.68
CA ALA A 79 17.30 4.15 -2.96
C ALA A 79 16.34 5.19 -3.59
N LEU A 80 16.17 6.37 -2.98
CA LEU A 80 15.32 7.43 -3.52
C LEU A 80 15.80 7.97 -4.89
N ARG A 81 17.11 7.93 -5.14
CA ARG A 81 17.69 8.35 -6.42
C ARG A 81 17.44 7.34 -7.53
N ASN A 82 17.62 6.05 -7.24
CA ASN A 82 17.70 5.01 -8.26
C ASN A 82 16.39 4.21 -8.41
N LYS A 83 15.61 4.06 -7.33
CA LYS A 83 14.35 3.30 -7.32
C LYS A 83 13.14 4.22 -7.45
N LYS A 84 13.01 4.80 -8.65
CA LYS A 84 11.93 5.74 -8.96
C LYS A 84 10.54 5.11 -8.93
N ASP A 85 10.47 3.80 -9.11
CA ASP A 85 9.25 3.01 -9.06
C ASP A 85 9.20 2.12 -7.81
N SER A 86 9.83 2.55 -6.72
CA SER A 86 9.67 1.87 -5.43
C SER A 86 8.33 2.20 -4.78
N SER A 87 7.73 1.23 -4.09
CA SER A 87 6.47 1.43 -3.36
C SER A 87 6.49 2.66 -2.45
N MET A 88 7.56 2.84 -1.67
CA MET A 88 7.78 4.04 -0.85
C MET A 88 7.83 5.31 -1.70
N ARG A 89 8.54 5.31 -2.83
CA ARG A 89 8.70 6.50 -3.68
C ARG A 89 7.43 6.90 -4.41
N VAL A 90 6.62 5.91 -4.81
CA VAL A 90 5.33 6.12 -5.48
C VAL A 90 4.27 6.59 -4.49
N ALA A 91 4.39 6.22 -3.21
CA ALA A 91 3.49 6.67 -2.15
C ALA A 91 3.70 8.14 -1.69
N ILE A 92 4.81 8.79 -2.06
CA ILE A 92 5.18 10.17 -1.64
C ILE A 92 5.38 11.13 -2.83
#